data_AF-A0A2M7DF60-F1
#
_entry.id   AF-A0A2M7DF60-F1
#
_cell.length_a   1.000
_cell.length_b   1.000
_cell.length_c   1.000
_cell.angle_alpha   90.00
_cell.angle_beta   90.00
_cell.angle_gamma   90.00
#
_symmetry.space_group_name_H-M   'P 1'
#
loop_
_entity.id
_entity.type
_entity.pdbx_description
1 polymer ?
#
loop_
_entity_poly.entity_id
_entity_poly.type
_entity_poly.pdbx_seq_one_letter_code
_entity_poly.pdbx_strand_id
1 'polypeptide(L)'
;ILFLSMTSNLGQDFSTVILPTSIYVMIGFLIGQIIDNFLSQPLIFSTSVKSHPLEIFLVIVIAGLLFGVVGMIAAVPSYTVIKVIAKEFLAENKIVKQLTKNI
;
A
#
# COMPACT_ATOMS: atom_id res chain seq x y z
N ILE A 1 2.95 12.27 15.61
CA ILE A 1 1.59 12.74 15.93
C ILE A 1 1.28 12.66 17.42
N LEU A 2 1.40 11.49 18.05
CA LEU A 2 1.22 11.33 19.50
C LEU A 2 2.09 12.31 20.32
N PHE A 3 3.40 12.31 20.07
CA PHE A 3 4.33 13.20 20.74
C PHE A 3 3.95 14.68 20.57
N LEU A 4 3.61 15.09 19.34
CA LEU A 4 3.14 16.44 19.03
C LEU A 4 1.86 16.80 19.81
N SER A 5 0.88 15.89 19.87
CA SER A 5 -0.36 16.08 20.63
C SER A 5 -0.09 16.29 22.12
N MET A 6 0.84 15.53 22.69
CA MET A 6 1.22 15.66 24.10
C MET A 6 1.99 16.95 24.37
N THR A 7 2.89 17.35 23.47
CA THR A 7 3.65 18.60 23.61
C THR A 7 2.80 19.84 23.41
N SER A 8 1.75 19.78 22.59
CA SER A 8 0.82 20.90 22.37
C SER A 8 -0.07 21.19 23.58
N ASN A 9 -0.22 20.22 24.50
CA ASN A 9 -1.01 20.35 25.72
C ASN A 9 -0.12 20.39 26.98
N LEU A 10 1.14 20.80 26.84
CA LEU A 10 2.09 20.88 27.96
C LEU A 10 1.57 21.86 29.02
N GLY A 11 1.58 21.45 30.29
CA GLY A 11 1.09 22.25 31.41
C GLY A 11 -0.40 22.07 31.73
N GLN A 12 -1.14 21.29 30.94
CA GLN A 12 -2.48 20.81 31.27
C GLN A 12 -2.41 19.50 32.08
N ASP A 13 -3.49 19.17 32.78
CA ASP A 13 -3.58 17.95 33.58
C ASP A 13 -3.56 16.68 32.68
N PHE A 14 -2.73 15.72 33.07
CA PHE A 14 -2.40 14.58 32.21
C PHE A 14 -3.60 13.67 31.98
N SER A 15 -4.33 13.32 33.04
CA SER A 15 -5.41 12.33 32.98
C SER A 15 -6.66 12.88 32.32
N THR A 16 -6.91 14.18 32.47
CA THR A 16 -8.15 14.82 32.00
C THR A 16 -8.02 15.44 30.61
N VAL A 17 -6.83 15.86 30.19
CA VAL A 17 -6.62 16.58 28.93
C VAL A 17 -5.63 15.88 28.01
N ILE A 18 -4.41 15.63 28.49
CA ILE A 18 -3.34 15.11 27.62
C ILE A 18 -3.67 13.70 27.10
N LEU A 19 -4.10 12.80 28.00
CA LEU A 19 -4.39 11.41 27.67
C LEU A 19 -5.61 11.28 26.73
N PRO A 20 -6.79 11.89 27.02
CA PRO A 20 -7.96 11.74 26.16
C PRO A 20 -7.76 12.34 24.76
N THR A 21 -7.16 13.53 24.66
CA THR A 21 -6.90 14.19 23.37
C THR A 21 -5.91 13.39 22.52
N SER A 22 -4.87 12.83 23.15
CA SER A 22 -3.87 12.01 22.45
C SER A 22 -4.46 10.71 21.89
N ILE A 23 -5.34 10.05 22.65
CA ILE A 23 -6.07 8.86 22.20
C ILE A 23 -6.99 9.22 21.03
N TYR A 24 -7.75 10.31 21.15
CA TYR A 24 -8.65 10.76 20.10
C TYR A 24 -7.92 11.00 18.76
N VAL A 25 -6.80 11.73 18.80
CA VAL A 25 -5.98 11.96 17.60
C VAL A 25 -5.36 10.66 17.08
N MET A 26 -4.95 9.75 17.96
CA MET A 26 -4.40 8.46 17.54
C MET A 26 -5.43 7.59 16.83
N ILE A 27 -6.69 7.57 17.27
CA ILE A 27 -7.75 6.83 16.58
C ILE A 27 -7.93 7.35 15.15
N GLY A 28 -8.02 8.68 14.97
CA GLY A 28 -8.11 9.29 13.64
C GLY A 28 -6.91 8.94 12.76
N PHE A 29 -5.71 8.98 13.34
CA PHE A 29 -4.48 8.59 12.62
C PHE A 29 -4.48 7.11 12.23
N LEU A 30 -4.92 6.21 13.11
CA LEU A 30 -4.98 4.77 12.83
C LEU A 30 -5.94 4.47 11.67
N ILE A 31 -7.11 5.12 11.65
CA ILE A 31 -8.06 5.00 10.54
C ILE A 31 -7.40 5.45 9.23
N GLY A 32 -6.74 6.61 9.25
CA GLY A 32 -5.98 7.12 8.10
C GLY A 32 -4.91 6.12 7.64
N GLN A 33 -4.12 5.58 8.57
CA GLN A 33 -3.08 4.58 8.31
C GLN A 33 -3.62 3.31 7.65
N ILE A 34 -4.76 2.80 8.12
CA ILE A 34 -5.40 1.62 7.52
C ILE A 34 -5.81 1.92 6.08
N ILE A 35 -6.48 3.06 5.86
CA ILE A 35 -6.87 3.48 4.51
C ILE A 35 -5.63 3.63 3.62
N ASP A 36 -4.57 4.25 4.14
CA ASP A 36 -3.40 4.56 3.34
C ASP A 36 -2.60 3.30 2.96
N ASN A 37 -2.41 2.37 3.88
CA ASN A 37 -1.68 1.13 3.62
C ASN A 37 -2.49 0.11 2.79
N PHE A 38 -3.79 -0.01 3.01
CA PHE A 38 -4.60 -1.04 2.37
C PHE A 38 -5.28 -0.57 1.08
N LEU A 39 -5.63 0.71 0.97
CA LEU A 39 -6.33 1.24 -0.21
C LEU A 39 -5.40 2.12 -1.04
N SER A 40 -4.88 3.21 -0.45
CA SER A 40 -4.11 4.19 -1.21
C SER A 40 -2.86 3.58 -1.85
N GLN A 41 -2.02 2.87 -1.08
CA GLN A 41 -0.79 2.27 -1.59
C GLN A 41 -1.05 1.31 -2.78
N PRO A 42 -1.90 0.28 -2.67
CA PRO A 42 -2.18 -0.60 -3.80
C PRO A 42 -2.80 0.12 -5.01
N LEU A 43 -3.70 1.08 -4.78
CA LEU A 43 -4.34 1.85 -5.86
C LEU A 43 -3.32 2.72 -6.63
N ILE A 44 -2.44 3.41 -5.90
CA ILE A 44 -1.39 4.24 -6.49
C ILE A 44 -0.45 3.37 -7.32
N PHE A 45 0.04 2.25 -6.76
CA PHE A 45 0.95 1.36 -7.49
C PHE A 45 0.28 0.68 -8.69
N SER A 46 -1.00 0.31 -8.57
CA SER A 46 -1.76 -0.24 -9.70
C SER A 46 -1.85 0.71 -10.88
N THR A 47 -2.06 2.00 -10.59
CA THR A 47 -2.14 3.04 -11.64
C THR A 47 -0.78 3.22 -12.32
N SER A 48 0.32 3.21 -11.55
CA SER A 48 1.68 3.29 -12.11
C SER A 48 2.06 2.09 -12.99
N VAL A 49 1.56 0.89 -12.68
CA VAL A 49 1.90 -0.35 -13.40
C VAL A 49 0.79 -0.77 -14.40
N LYS A 50 -0.29 0.01 -14.54
CA LYS A 50 -1.49 -0.31 -15.35
C LYS A 50 -2.07 -1.69 -15.05
N SER A 51 -2.04 -2.13 -13.80
CA SER A 51 -2.56 -3.43 -13.34
C SER A 51 -3.69 -3.24 -12.36
N HIS A 52 -4.49 -4.26 -12.07
CA HIS A 52 -5.59 -4.12 -11.12
C HIS A 52 -5.05 -3.90 -9.68
N PRO A 53 -5.62 -3.01 -8.86
CA PRO A 53 -5.15 -2.76 -7.48
C PRO A 53 -5.04 -4.02 -6.64
N LEU A 54 -6.03 -4.92 -6.79
CA LEU A 54 -6.08 -6.21 -6.11
C LEU A 54 -4.94 -7.17 -6.54
N GLU A 55 -4.46 -7.06 -7.77
CA GLU A 55 -3.36 -7.89 -8.28
C GLU A 55 -2.03 -7.46 -7.64
N ILE A 56 -1.74 -6.15 -7.62
CA ILE A 56 -0.54 -5.61 -6.98
C ILE A 56 -0.54 -5.93 -5.49
N PHE A 57 -1.69 -5.80 -4.82
CA PHE A 57 -1.84 -6.19 -3.41
C PHE A 57 -1.48 -7.66 -3.18
N LEU A 58 -2.03 -8.58 -3.98
CA LEU A 58 -1.72 -10.01 -3.88
C LEU A 58 -0.24 -10.31 -4.13
N VAL A 59 0.36 -9.68 -5.14
CA VAL A 59 1.79 -9.88 -5.46
C VAL A 59 2.68 -9.43 -4.30
N ILE A 60 2.38 -8.29 -3.68
CA ILE A 60 3.12 -7.79 -2.50
C ILE A 60 2.98 -8.75 -1.32
N VAL A 61 1.78 -9.23 -1.02
CA VAL A 61 1.54 -10.18 0.09
C VAL A 61 2.26 -11.50 -0.16
N ILE A 62 2.15 -12.07 -1.36
CA ILE A 62 2.82 -13.33 -1.72
C ILE A 62 4.34 -13.18 -1.65
N ALA A 63 4.89 -12.10 -2.22
CA ALA A 63 6.33 -11.84 -2.16
C ALA A 63 6.81 -11.60 -0.72
N GLY A 64 5.99 -10.93 0.10
CA GLY A 64 6.25 -10.73 1.52
C GLY A 64 6.26 -12.02 2.33
N LEU A 65 5.36 -12.95 2.01
CA LEU A 65 5.31 -14.27 2.64
C LEU A 65 6.50 -15.16 2.24
N LEU A 66 6.94 -15.09 0.98
CA LEU A 66 8.01 -15.94 0.45
C LEU A 66 9.41 -15.43 0.79
N PHE A 67 9.65 -14.13 0.70
CA PHE A 67 10.98 -13.52 0.83
C PHE A 67 11.07 -12.44 1.92
N GLY A 68 10.03 -12.32 2.75
CA GLY A 68 9.97 -11.33 3.83
C GLY A 68 9.92 -9.90 3.31
N VAL A 69 10.47 -8.97 4.10
CA VAL A 69 10.46 -7.54 3.79
C VAL A 69 11.16 -7.22 2.46
N VAL A 70 12.24 -7.95 2.15
CA VAL A 70 12.97 -7.80 0.89
C VAL A 70 12.07 -8.14 -0.30
N GLY A 71 11.26 -9.19 -0.17
CA GLY A 71 10.27 -9.58 -1.17
C GLY A 71 9.22 -8.51 -1.44
N MET A 72 8.69 -7.88 -0.38
CA MET A 72 7.68 -6.83 -0.54
C MET A 72 8.20 -5.62 -1.33
N ILE A 73 9.45 -5.22 -1.10
CA ILE A 73 10.08 -4.08 -1.80
C ILE A 73 10.33 -4.43 -3.27
N ALA A 74 10.81 -5.65 -3.53
CA ALA A 74 11.10 -6.11 -4.90
C ALA A 74 9.83 -6.47 -5.69
N ALA A 75 8.70 -6.72 -5.04
CA ALA A 75 7.46 -7.18 -5.66
C ALA A 75 6.98 -6.31 -6.83
N VAL A 76 6.84 -5.00 -6.61
CA VAL A 76 6.34 -4.04 -7.61
C VAL A 76 7.27 -3.90 -8.83
N PRO A 77 8.58 -3.65 -8.67
CA PRO A 77 9.49 -3.57 -9.82
C PRO A 77 9.61 -4.90 -10.56
N SER A 78 9.73 -6.03 -9.86
CA SER A 78 9.82 -7.35 -10.50
C SER A 78 8.56 -7.68 -11.31
N TYR A 79 7.37 -7.41 -10.76
CA TYR A 79 6.11 -7.59 -11.48
C TYR A 79 6.03 -6.70 -12.72
N THR A 80 6.48 -5.44 -12.61
CA THR A 80 6.53 -4.50 -13.74
C THR A 80 7.46 -5.00 -14.85
N VAL A 81 8.65 -5.49 -14.51
CA VAL A 81 9.63 -6.02 -15.48
C VAL A 81 9.06 -7.24 -16.21
N ILE A 82 8.48 -8.20 -15.47
CA ILE A 82 7.85 -9.40 -16.05
C ILE A 82 6.75 -8.99 -17.03
N LYS A 83 5.90 -8.03 -16.65
CA LYS A 83 4.81 -7.54 -17.48
C LYS A 83 5.31 -6.86 -18.76
N VAL A 84 6.36 -6.05 -18.69
CA VAL A 84 6.95 -5.38 -19.86
C VAL A 84 7.59 -6.38 -20.81
N ILE A 85 8.36 -7.35 -20.29
CA ILE A 85 8.97 -8.42 -21.11
C ILE A 85 7.88 -9.26 -21.78
N ALA A 86 6.84 -9.66 -21.04
CA ALA A 86 5.73 -10.41 -21.60
C ALA A 86 5.00 -9.63 -22.71
N LYS A 87 4.84 -8.31 -22.54
CA LYS A 87 4.24 -7.46 -23.56
C LYS A 87 5.11 -7.38 -24.82
N GLU A 88 6.42 -7.23 -24.68
CA GLU A 88 7.33 -7.02 -25.81
C GLU A 88 7.61 -8.32 -26.59
N PHE A 89 7.75 -9.45 -25.90
CA PHE A 89 8.12 -10.73 -26.52
C PHE A 89 6.92 -11.63 -26.87
N LEU A 90 5.76 -11.47 -26.22
CA LEU A 90 4.58 -12.33 -26.43
C LEU A 90 3.36 -11.55 -26.97
N ALA A 91 3.59 -10.39 -27.62
CA ALA A 91 2.54 -9.53 -28.18
C ALA A 91 1.54 -10.25 -29.11
N GLU A 92 1.98 -11.30 -29.82
CA GLU A 92 1.15 -12.06 -30.77
C GLU A 92 0.52 -13.33 -30.17
N ASN A 93 0.82 -13.69 -28.91
CA ASN A 93 0.31 -14.91 -28.32
C ASN A 93 -1.16 -14.75 -27.88
N LYS A 94 -2.04 -15.67 -28.31
CA LYS A 94 -3.51 -15.61 -28.08
C LYS A 94 -3.89 -15.50 -26.59
N ILE A 95 -3.04 -16.02 -25.70
CA ILE A 95 -3.20 -15.97 -24.24
C ILE A 95 -3.13 -14.52 -23.72
N VAL A 96 -2.20 -13.72 -24.25
CA VAL A 96 -2.03 -12.29 -23.89
C VAL A 96 -3.20 -11.45 -24.40
N LYS A 97 -3.72 -11.78 -25.59
CA LYS A 97 -4.89 -11.12 -26.21
C LYS A 97 -6.21 -11.36 -25.46
N GLN A 98 -6.34 -12.49 -24.77
CA GLN A 98 -7.49 -12.76 -23.89
C GLN A 98 -7.38 -12.04 -22.53
N LEU A 99 -6.16 -11.93 -21.97
CA LEU A 99 -5.90 -11.19 -20.74
C LEU A 99 -6.07 -9.66 -20.89
N THR A 100 -5.96 -9.14 -22.11
CA THR A 100 -6.12 -7.70 -22.43
C THR A 100 -7.49 -7.35 -23.02
N LYS A 101 -8.44 -8.28 -23.13
CA LYS A 101 -9.71 -8.05 -23.83
C LYS A 101 -10.70 -7.13 -23.10
N ASN A 102 -10.42 -6.75 -21.85
CA ASN A 102 -11.28 -5.89 -21.03
C ASN A 102 -10.50 -4.74 -20.34
N ILE A 103 -9.50 -4.20 -21.03
CA ILE A 103 -8.84 -2.93 -20.68
C ILE A 103 -9.09 -1.95 -21.82
#